data_AF-A0AAD7FIF2-F1
#
_entry.id   AF-A0AAD7FIF2-F1
#
_cell.length_a   1.000
_cell.length_b   1.000
_cell.length_c   1.000
_cell.angle_alpha   90.00
_cell.angle_beta   90.00
_cell.angle_gamma   90.00
#
_symmetry.space_group_name_H-M   'P 1'
#
loop_
_entity.id
_entity.type
_entity.pdbx_description
1 polymer ?
#
loop_
_entity_poly.entity_id
_entity_poly.type
_entity_poly.pdbx_seq_one_letter_code
_entity_poly.pdbx_strand_id
1 'polypeptide(L)'
;MSCALCGTAGAIGDFSTIPGQSGSIPKHLITSNVPPLDSQIPVFRRLLAESQDNFGVLNARIDALQAALTRLVRERDDLVMRCKEVLAPVRRIPAELVIEIFSRVRCTRIIKDGEDVVEADGHRLPFTMVLLQDHSLTNTSRPYFPPAMIQTQLSRTGSVPLHIHYDWRDEHSGQFGEEAFIWNILLPHSDRWQALHIRCASWDHVGRLDILLKPVKRRLAGLTKVEFIVNAHYWNSIPRQWDLFSAAPRLSTVLLTASTYNEDSPNAVIPWSQITRYRGCYGAARQLDILRSCTHLVECSVVFNLALRTPNDIPLVLPHLLRLHVYSGDILTYITAPVLEELLIKDIAPTLAPFLERSCCRLTTLILRSLLSIDDLIPLLTLCPSLEHFTFILSEAYAKIPVGSLSTLFNALALQRSPAQTSDIICPGLTSLTFGWWSLRGSSWKDAFFAMIRSRAQRLRVVRVLSLKVGGNDFAEELRTKTIMTTDEKDKDHPAGAVGVTTAGDEGTGAEAVKQLAREEREEAKG
;
A
#
# COMPACT_ATOMS: atom_id res chain seq x y z
N MET A 1 4.86 11.22 50.48
CA MET A 1 4.01 11.57 49.33
C MET A 1 4.89 11.63 48.10
N SER A 2 4.60 10.83 47.08
CA SER A 2 5.30 10.86 45.78
C SER A 2 4.87 12.10 44.99
N CYS A 3 5.82 12.74 44.31
CA CYS A 3 5.53 13.85 43.40
C CYS A 3 4.79 13.31 42.16
N ALA A 4 3.58 13.80 41.90
CA ALA A 4 2.70 13.33 40.83
C ALA A 4 3.24 13.57 39.40
N LEU A 5 4.31 14.38 39.25
CA LEU A 5 4.86 14.74 37.93
C LEU A 5 6.13 13.98 37.53
N CYS A 6 6.89 13.44 38.48
CA CYS A 6 8.17 12.78 38.15
C CYS A 6 8.34 11.37 38.73
N GLY A 7 7.40 10.87 39.55
CA GLY A 7 7.39 9.47 40.00
C GLY A 7 8.55 9.04 40.90
N THR A 8 9.58 9.87 41.09
CA THR A 8 10.70 9.57 41.98
C THR A 8 10.21 9.57 43.43
N ALA A 9 10.16 8.37 44.02
CA ALA A 9 10.17 8.16 45.46
C ALA A 9 11.56 8.51 46.02
N GLY A 10 11.96 9.77 45.84
CA GLY A 10 13.12 10.30 46.54
C GLY A 10 12.72 10.39 48.01
N ALA A 11 13.49 9.73 48.88
CA ALA A 11 13.48 10.04 50.29
C ALA A 11 13.75 11.55 50.43
N ILE A 12 12.68 12.32 50.59
CA ILE A 12 12.73 13.66 51.14
C ILE A 12 13.20 13.39 52.57
N GLY A 13 14.53 13.36 52.77
CA GLY A 13 15.09 13.37 54.11
C GLY A 13 14.45 14.54 54.83
N ASP A 14 13.82 14.26 55.98
CA ASP A 14 13.07 15.21 56.79
C ASP A 14 13.75 16.58 56.80
N PHE A 15 13.18 17.54 56.06
CA PHE A 15 13.66 18.93 56.02
C PHE A 15 13.21 19.75 57.24
N SER A 16 12.73 19.08 58.29
CA SER A 16 11.98 19.72 59.38
C SER A 16 12.69 19.74 60.71
N THR A 17 13.95 19.29 60.80
CA THR A 17 14.69 19.28 62.06
C THR A 17 16.17 19.53 61.80
N ILE A 18 16.54 20.81 61.65
CA ILE A 18 17.87 21.23 62.10
C ILE A 18 17.80 21.13 63.63
N PRO A 19 18.46 20.17 64.29
CA PRO A 19 18.40 20.04 65.74
C PRO A 19 19.22 21.20 66.32
N GLY A 20 18.57 22.18 66.96
CA GLY A 20 19.29 23.19 67.76
C GLY A 20 18.82 24.64 67.71
N GLN A 21 17.71 25.02 67.07
CA GLN A 21 17.25 26.42 67.14
C GLN A 21 16.38 26.67 68.37
N SER A 22 16.99 27.08 69.48
CA SER A 22 16.29 27.76 70.59
C SER A 22 17.19 28.82 71.24
N GLY A 23 17.80 29.65 70.41
CA GLY A 23 18.40 30.91 70.81
C GLY A 23 17.85 32.03 69.93
N SER A 24 16.59 32.43 70.12
CA SER A 24 16.07 33.58 69.38
C SER A 24 16.88 34.82 69.75
N ILE A 25 17.43 35.53 68.76
CA ILE A 25 18.09 36.82 68.97
C ILE A 25 17.16 37.71 69.80
N PRO A 26 17.60 38.23 70.96
CA PRO A 26 16.75 39.08 71.78
C PRO A 26 16.21 40.26 70.96
N LYS A 27 14.88 40.37 70.86
CA LYS A 27 14.22 41.35 69.97
C LYS A 27 14.72 42.79 70.14
N HIS A 28 15.08 43.17 71.37
CA HIS A 28 15.60 44.51 71.68
C HIS A 28 16.86 44.87 70.89
N LEU A 29 17.68 43.91 70.46
CA LEU A 29 18.89 44.17 69.67
C LEU A 29 18.63 44.29 68.17
N ILE A 30 17.45 43.86 67.72
CA ILE A 30 16.99 44.06 66.34
C ILE A 30 16.25 45.40 66.24
N THR A 31 15.61 45.86 67.32
CA THR A 31 14.73 47.03 67.32
C THR A 31 15.27 48.25 68.06
N SER A 32 16.47 48.18 68.67
CA SER A 32 17.08 49.28 69.42
C SER A 32 18.59 49.36 69.16
N ASN A 33 19.15 50.58 69.20
CA ASN A 33 20.60 50.82 69.11
C ASN A 33 21.33 50.66 70.45
N VAL A 34 20.70 50.07 71.47
CA VAL A 34 21.36 49.77 72.75
C VAL A 34 22.39 48.66 72.52
N PRO A 35 23.66 48.84 72.93
CA PRO A 35 24.68 47.82 72.75
C PRO A 35 24.34 46.54 73.53
N PRO A 36 24.73 45.35 73.02
CA PRO A 36 24.50 44.10 73.72
C PRO A 36 25.19 44.11 75.08
N LEU A 37 24.52 43.53 76.09
CA LEU A 37 25.11 43.35 77.43
C LEU A 37 26.32 42.40 77.33
N ASP A 38 27.33 42.58 78.19
CA ASP A 38 28.52 41.72 78.19
C ASP A 38 28.19 40.23 78.33
N SER A 39 27.10 39.91 79.04
CA SER A 39 26.59 38.54 79.18
C SER A 39 25.98 37.95 77.90
N GLN A 40 25.59 38.78 76.93
CA GLN A 40 25.01 38.38 75.64
C GLN A 40 26.08 38.18 74.56
N ILE A 41 27.26 38.79 74.69
CA ILE A 41 28.35 38.70 73.72
C ILE A 41 28.74 37.23 73.41
N PRO A 42 28.88 36.31 74.40
CA PRO A 42 29.20 34.91 74.12
C PRO A 42 28.11 34.18 73.31
N VAL A 43 26.83 34.54 73.52
CA VAL A 43 25.69 33.96 72.79
C VAL A 43 25.73 34.39 71.31
N PHE A 44 26.05 35.66 71.04
CA PHE A 44 26.22 36.14 69.66
C PHE A 44 27.38 35.48 68.94
N ARG A 45 28.53 35.33 69.62
CA ARG A 45 29.68 34.63 69.02
C ARG A 45 29.33 33.19 68.65
N ARG A 46 28.56 32.49 69.49
CA ARG A 46 28.07 31.14 69.20
C ARG A 46 27.11 31.12 68.02
N LEU A 47 26.08 31.99 68.01
CA LEU A 47 25.12 32.08 66.90
C LEU A 47 25.79 32.45 65.58
N LEU A 48 26.80 33.31 65.63
CA LEU A 48 27.57 33.71 64.45
C LEU A 48 28.42 32.56 63.93
N ALA A 49 29.07 31.79 64.80
CA ALA A 49 29.79 30.58 64.43
C ALA A 49 28.85 29.52 63.84
N GLU A 50 27.70 29.24 64.49
CA GLU A 50 26.68 28.31 63.97
C GLU A 50 26.12 28.77 62.61
N SER A 51 25.90 30.09 62.44
CA SER A 51 25.44 30.64 61.16
C SER A 51 26.50 30.52 60.07
N GLN A 52 27.78 30.69 60.41
CA GLN A 52 28.90 30.48 59.49
C GLN A 52 29.01 29.01 59.07
N ASP A 53 28.87 28.07 60.01
CA ASP A 53 28.86 26.64 59.72
C ASP A 53 27.67 26.25 58.82
N ASN A 54 26.47 26.74 59.14
CA ASN A 54 25.27 26.54 58.31
C ASN A 54 25.44 27.13 56.91
N PHE A 55 26.05 28.31 56.79
CA PHE A 55 26.37 28.92 55.50
C PHE A 55 27.36 28.06 54.71
N GLY A 56 28.37 27.49 55.37
CA GLY A 56 29.29 26.52 54.78
C GLY A 56 28.57 25.28 54.22
N VAL A 57 27.64 24.70 54.99
CA VAL A 57 26.82 23.55 54.57
C VAL A 57 25.94 23.90 53.37
N LEU A 58 25.29 25.06 53.38
CA LEU A 58 24.45 25.52 52.26
C LEU A 58 25.27 25.76 50.99
N ASN A 59 26.45 26.37 51.09
CA ASN A 59 27.34 26.56 49.94
C ASN A 59 27.82 25.23 49.36
N ALA A 60 28.24 24.28 50.21
CA ALA A 60 28.61 22.94 49.76
C ALA A 60 27.45 22.23 49.03
N ARG A 61 26.21 22.47 49.47
CA ARG A 61 25.02 21.94 48.80
C ARG A 61 24.74 22.63 47.47
N ILE A 62 24.93 23.95 47.38
CA ILE A 62 24.83 24.70 46.12
C ILE A 62 25.86 24.16 45.13
N ASP A 63 27.10 23.97 45.54
CA ASP A 63 28.18 23.44 44.70
C ASP A 63 27.85 22.02 44.22
N ALA A 64 27.32 21.16 45.09
CA ALA A 64 26.89 19.80 44.73
C ALA A 64 25.75 19.81 43.69
N LEU A 65 24.77 20.71 43.84
CA LEU A 65 23.67 20.86 42.88
C LEU A 65 24.15 21.43 41.54
N GLN A 66 25.10 22.38 41.55
CA GLN A 66 25.71 22.91 40.33
C GLN A 66 26.52 21.84 39.58
N ALA A 67 27.26 21.00 40.32
CA ALA A 67 27.98 19.86 39.74
C ALA A 67 27.00 18.84 39.12
N ALA A 68 25.90 18.53 39.81
CA ALA A 68 24.86 17.64 39.30
C ALA A 68 24.19 18.19 38.04
N LEU A 69 23.86 19.48 38.00
CA LEU A 69 23.31 20.15 36.82
C LEU A 69 24.29 20.10 35.65
N THR A 70 25.58 20.40 35.90
CA THR A 70 26.63 20.33 34.87
C THR A 70 26.76 18.93 34.28
N ARG A 71 26.65 17.89 35.11
CA ARG A 71 26.66 16.49 34.65
C ARG A 71 25.46 16.18 33.74
N LEU A 72 24.25 16.54 34.15
CA LEU A 72 23.03 16.29 33.37
C LEU A 72 23.03 17.05 32.03
N VAL A 73 23.58 18.27 32.00
CA VAL A 73 23.75 19.03 30.76
C VAL A 73 24.70 18.32 29.80
N ARG A 74 25.83 17.79 30.30
CA ARG A 74 26.75 16.98 29.48
C ARG A 74 26.07 15.70 28.95
N GLU A 75 25.36 14.98 29.82
CA GLU A 75 24.64 13.76 29.42
C GLU A 75 23.59 14.04 28.32
N ARG A 76 22.85 15.16 28.44
CA ARG A 76 21.93 15.62 27.40
C ARG A 76 22.66 15.90 26.09
N ASP A 77 23.77 16.62 26.14
CA ASP A 77 24.51 17.02 24.94
C ASP A 77 25.17 15.81 24.24
N ASP A 78 25.67 14.84 25.02
CA ASP A 78 26.20 13.57 24.51
C ASP A 78 25.09 12.71 23.86
N LEU A 79 23.88 12.71 24.42
CA LEU A 79 22.72 12.06 23.79
C LEU A 79 22.34 12.72 22.46
N VAL A 80 22.28 14.06 22.43
CA VAL A 80 22.01 14.81 21.19
C VAL A 80 23.09 14.55 20.13
N MET A 81 24.37 14.46 20.53
CA MET A 81 25.47 14.15 19.64
C MET A 81 25.34 12.74 19.05
N ARG A 82 25.10 11.72 19.88
CA ARG A 82 24.86 10.34 19.42
C ARG A 82 23.67 10.24 18.46
N CYS A 83 22.57 10.94 18.74
CA CYS A 83 21.44 11.00 17.80
C CYS A 83 21.84 11.63 16.46
N LYS A 84 22.68 12.68 16.45
CA LYS A 84 23.19 13.29 15.21
C LYS A 84 24.11 12.32 14.45
N GLU A 85 24.95 11.56 15.13
CA GLU A 85 25.84 10.55 14.52
C GLU A 85 25.04 9.42 13.88
N VAL A 86 24.03 8.90 14.55
CA VAL A 86 23.12 7.87 14.00
C VAL A 86 22.36 8.37 12.77
N LEU A 87 22.02 9.67 12.73
CA LEU A 87 21.35 10.29 11.58
C LEU A 87 22.32 10.74 10.48
N ALA A 88 23.64 10.76 10.73
CA ALA A 88 24.62 11.24 9.77
C ALA A 88 24.64 10.44 8.45
N PRO A 89 24.53 9.09 8.45
CA PRO A 89 24.39 8.32 7.22
C PRO A 89 23.13 8.69 6.44
N VAL A 90 21.99 8.87 7.12
CA VAL A 90 20.72 9.24 6.48
C VAL A 90 20.79 10.62 5.84
N ARG A 91 21.50 11.57 6.45
CA ARG A 91 21.72 12.92 5.90
C ARG A 91 22.61 12.96 4.67
N ARG A 92 23.42 11.92 4.42
CA ARG A 92 24.26 11.82 3.21
C ARG A 92 23.50 11.25 2.02
N ILE A 93 22.33 10.65 2.25
CA ILE A 93 21.48 10.12 1.19
C ILE A 93 20.72 11.31 0.56
N PRO A 94 20.73 11.46 -0.77
CA PRO A 94 19.86 12.41 -1.48
C PRO A 94 18.41 12.29 -1.01
N ALA A 95 17.72 13.42 -0.84
CA ALA A 95 16.37 13.46 -0.27
C ALA A 95 15.39 12.56 -1.04
N GLU A 96 15.58 12.44 -2.35
CA GLU A 96 14.79 11.60 -3.25
C GLU A 96 14.89 10.11 -2.88
N LEU A 97 16.10 9.65 -2.57
CA LEU A 97 16.33 8.26 -2.17
C LEU A 97 15.82 8.00 -0.75
N VAL A 98 15.92 8.98 0.16
CA VAL A 98 15.32 8.88 1.49
C VAL A 98 13.80 8.77 1.41
N ILE A 99 13.17 9.57 0.56
CA ILE A 99 11.73 9.52 0.29
C ILE A 99 11.36 8.16 -0.29
N GLU A 100 12.12 7.63 -1.26
CA GLU A 100 11.84 6.31 -1.86
C GLU A 100 12.05 5.17 -0.85
N ILE A 101 13.11 5.21 -0.03
CA ILE A 101 13.31 4.22 1.04
C ILE A 101 12.10 4.23 1.98
N PHE A 102 11.70 5.40 2.47
CA PHE A 102 10.55 5.49 3.38
C PHE A 102 9.21 5.23 2.71
N SER A 103 9.05 5.47 1.41
CA SER A 103 7.81 5.15 0.67
C SER A 103 7.61 3.65 0.53
N ARG A 104 8.72 2.88 0.52
CA ARG A 104 8.74 1.42 0.44
C ARG A 104 8.65 0.73 1.80
N VAL A 105 9.05 1.40 2.88
CA VAL A 105 8.86 0.91 4.26
C VAL A 105 7.37 0.96 4.57
N ARG A 106 6.68 -0.16 4.34
CA ARG A 106 5.36 -0.39 4.90
C ARG A 106 5.52 -0.66 6.40
N CYS A 107 4.65 -0.08 7.22
CA CYS A 107 4.49 -0.54 8.60
C CYS A 107 3.97 -1.98 8.56
N THR A 108 4.87 -2.96 8.47
CA THR A 108 4.55 -4.38 8.59
C THR A 108 4.72 -4.77 10.03
N ARG A 109 3.63 -5.16 10.69
CA ARG A 109 3.65 -5.79 12.02
C ARG A 109 4.43 -7.09 11.89
N ILE A 110 5.63 -7.16 12.48
CA ILE A 110 6.36 -8.41 12.65
C ILE A 110 5.79 -9.03 13.93
N ILE A 111 4.93 -10.04 13.79
CA ILE A 111 4.49 -10.84 14.94
C ILE A 111 5.60 -11.87 15.18
N LYS A 112 6.38 -11.71 16.26
CA LYS A 112 7.31 -12.73 16.75
C LYS A 112 6.68 -13.46 17.92
N ASP A 113 6.60 -14.79 17.83
CA ASP A 113 6.45 -15.70 18.96
C ASP A 113 5.29 -15.47 19.95
N GLY A 114 4.12 -15.03 19.47
CA GLY A 114 2.90 -14.96 20.30
C GLY A 114 2.93 -13.88 21.40
N GLU A 115 4.02 -13.13 21.52
CA GLU A 115 4.08 -11.89 22.29
C GLU A 115 4.07 -10.71 21.32
N ASP A 116 3.09 -9.83 21.50
CA ASP A 116 2.96 -8.59 20.74
C ASP A 116 4.06 -7.60 21.14
N VAL A 117 5.28 -7.83 20.67
CA VAL A 117 6.31 -6.80 20.68
C VAL A 117 6.07 -5.91 19.47
N VAL A 118 5.34 -4.81 19.69
CA VAL A 118 5.30 -3.69 18.75
C VAL A 118 6.70 -3.06 18.74
N GLU A 119 7.61 -3.58 17.91
CA GLU A 119 8.80 -2.82 17.53
C GLU A 119 8.32 -1.58 16.77
N ALA A 120 8.35 -0.45 17.46
CA ALA A 120 7.93 0.85 16.98
C ALA A 120 8.90 1.41 15.91
N ASP A 121 9.02 0.71 14.79
CA ASP A 121 9.59 1.27 13.55
C ASP A 121 8.53 2.07 12.76
N GLY A 122 7.34 2.27 13.34
CA GLY A 122 6.21 3.02 12.77
C GLY A 122 6.39 4.54 12.65
N HIS A 123 7.62 5.06 12.69
CA HIS A 123 7.88 6.51 12.80
C HIS A 123 8.49 7.15 11.55
N ARG A 124 8.64 6.42 10.44
CA ARG A 124 9.32 6.96 9.26
C ARG A 124 8.54 6.73 7.98
N LEU A 125 7.32 7.24 7.96
CA LEU A 125 6.60 7.46 6.71
C LEU A 125 7.26 8.64 5.97
N PRO A 126 7.19 8.68 4.63
CA PRO A 126 7.53 9.89 3.88
C PRO A 126 6.76 11.06 4.47
N PHE A 127 7.39 12.23 4.60
CA PHE A 127 6.79 13.38 5.26
C PHE A 127 5.38 13.71 4.72
N THR A 128 5.09 13.38 3.47
CA THR A 128 3.85 13.67 2.74
C THR A 128 2.71 12.66 2.93
N MET A 129 2.97 11.53 3.58
CA MET A 129 1.99 10.46 3.77
C MET A 129 1.47 10.46 5.20
N VAL A 130 0.15 10.63 5.35
CA VAL A 130 -0.53 10.44 6.64
C VAL A 130 -1.19 9.06 6.57
N LEU A 131 -0.54 8.07 7.19
CA LEU A 131 -1.08 6.72 7.35
C LEU A 131 -1.89 6.68 8.65
N LEU A 132 -3.17 6.34 8.53
CA LEU A 132 -4.09 6.18 9.63
C LEU A 132 -4.65 4.77 9.50
N GLN A 133 -4.10 3.85 10.28
CA GLN A 133 -4.58 2.48 10.35
C GLN A 133 -5.30 2.29 11.68
N ASP A 134 -6.56 1.86 11.62
CA ASP A 134 -7.26 1.34 12.79
C ASP A 134 -6.88 -0.14 12.98
N HIS A 135 -6.16 -0.44 14.06
CA HIS A 135 -5.70 -1.79 14.37
C HIS A 135 -6.62 -2.44 15.39
N SER A 136 -7.61 -3.19 14.94
CA SER A 136 -8.57 -3.90 15.81
C SER A 136 -8.57 -5.43 15.65
N LEU A 137 -7.46 -6.06 15.25
CA LEU A 137 -7.41 -7.53 15.11
C LEU A 137 -6.86 -8.27 16.34
N THR A 138 -6.32 -7.56 17.33
CA THR A 138 -5.90 -8.13 18.62
C THR A 138 -6.41 -7.22 19.73
N ASN A 139 -7.08 -7.80 20.73
CA ASN A 139 -7.82 -7.12 21.80
C ASN A 139 -6.93 -6.32 22.79
N THR A 140 -5.70 -6.02 22.41
CA THR A 140 -4.67 -5.42 23.25
C THR A 140 -4.04 -4.24 22.52
N SER A 141 -4.52 -3.05 22.89
CA SER A 141 -4.03 -1.71 22.51
C SER A 141 -4.08 -1.33 21.02
N ARG A 142 -5.15 -0.61 20.63
CA ARG A 142 -5.14 0.24 19.43
C ARG A 142 -4.00 1.25 19.56
N PRO A 143 -3.08 1.39 18.58
CA PRO A 143 -2.11 2.47 18.59
C PRO A 143 -2.87 3.78 18.38
N TYR A 144 -3.15 4.45 19.48
CA TYR A 144 -3.74 5.78 19.48
C TYR A 144 -2.68 6.75 18.96
N PHE A 145 -2.87 7.28 17.74
CA PHE A 145 -2.11 8.43 17.28
C PHE A 145 -2.66 9.66 17.99
N PRO A 146 -1.90 10.28 18.92
CA PRO A 146 -2.40 11.47 19.60
C PRO A 146 -2.67 12.57 18.58
N PRO A 147 -3.79 13.31 18.68
CA PRO A 147 -4.10 14.47 17.84
C PRO A 147 -2.90 15.42 17.62
N ALA A 148 -2.12 15.64 18.67
CA ALA A 148 -0.94 16.50 18.65
C ALA A 148 0.15 16.01 17.68
N MET A 149 0.31 14.69 17.49
CA MET A 149 1.27 14.14 16.54
C MET A 149 0.85 14.41 15.10
N ILE A 150 -0.43 14.22 14.76
CA ILE A 150 -0.97 14.50 13.43
C ILE A 150 -0.82 16.00 13.12
N GLN A 151 -1.21 16.87 14.06
CA GLN A 151 -1.04 18.32 13.93
C GLN A 151 0.43 18.73 13.75
N THR A 152 1.34 18.13 14.52
CA THR A 152 2.78 18.38 14.39
C THR A 152 3.28 17.99 13.01
N GLN A 153 2.84 16.84 12.49
CA GLN A 153 3.23 16.38 11.15
C GLN A 153 2.67 17.29 10.06
N LEU A 154 1.41 17.69 10.15
CA LEU A 154 0.79 18.63 9.22
C LEU A 154 1.48 19.99 9.23
N SER A 155 1.93 20.45 10.39
CA SER A 155 2.71 21.68 10.54
C SER A 155 4.09 21.56 9.90
N ARG A 156 4.78 20.41 10.09
CA ARG A 156 6.09 20.14 9.49
C ARG A 156 6.06 20.03 7.97
N THR A 157 4.95 19.53 7.42
CA THR A 157 4.78 19.40 5.97
C THR A 157 4.42 20.71 5.28
N GLY A 158 4.04 21.76 6.02
CA GLY A 158 3.81 23.10 5.47
C GLY A 158 2.74 23.11 4.39
N SER A 159 3.12 23.42 3.14
CA SER A 159 2.23 23.47 1.97
C SER A 159 2.37 22.27 1.03
N VAL A 160 3.15 21.26 1.41
CA VAL A 160 3.41 20.09 0.54
C VAL A 160 2.13 19.29 0.31
N PRO A 161 1.90 18.71 -0.88
CA PRO A 161 0.75 17.85 -1.14
C PRO A 161 0.63 16.70 -0.16
N LEU A 162 -0.60 16.36 0.20
CA LEU A 162 -0.94 15.33 1.17
C LEU A 162 -1.52 14.09 0.49
N HIS A 163 -1.00 12.93 0.90
CA HIS A 163 -1.51 11.62 0.54
C HIS A 163 -2.11 10.99 1.81
N ILE A 164 -3.42 10.80 1.80
CA ILE A 164 -4.15 10.28 2.96
C ILE A 164 -4.45 8.81 2.69
N HIS A 165 -4.01 7.94 3.60
CA HIS A 165 -4.41 6.54 3.63
C HIS A 165 -5.13 6.28 4.94
N TYR A 166 -6.41 5.95 4.86
CA TYR A 166 -7.27 5.68 5.99
C TYR A 166 -7.84 4.27 5.88
N ASP A 167 -7.60 3.43 6.87
CA ASP A 167 -8.09 2.05 6.91
C ASP A 167 -9.05 1.86 8.08
N TRP A 168 -10.34 1.75 7.77
CA TRP A 168 -11.46 1.59 8.69
C TRP A 168 -11.92 0.13 8.70
N ARG A 169 -11.37 -0.66 9.62
CA ARG A 169 -11.66 -2.11 9.70
C ARG A 169 -12.63 -2.52 10.78
N ASP A 170 -12.87 -1.68 11.78
CA ASP A 170 -13.73 -2.06 12.89
C ASP A 170 -15.22 -2.03 12.48
N GLU A 171 -15.81 -3.21 12.40
CA GLU A 171 -17.25 -3.40 12.14
C GLU A 171 -18.10 -3.18 13.40
N HIS A 172 -17.49 -3.16 14.59
CA HIS A 172 -18.20 -3.27 15.87
C HIS A 172 -18.28 -1.94 16.64
N SER A 173 -17.47 -0.95 16.29
CA SER A 173 -17.61 0.42 16.82
C SER A 173 -18.79 1.13 16.14
N GLY A 174 -19.99 0.86 16.64
CA GLY A 174 -21.17 1.67 16.28
C GLY A 174 -21.00 3.17 16.54
N GLN A 175 -19.97 3.58 17.30
CA GLN A 175 -19.68 4.96 17.68
C GLN A 175 -18.58 5.57 16.83
N PHE A 176 -18.98 6.42 15.88
CA PHE A 176 -18.14 7.27 15.00
C PHE A 176 -17.31 8.35 15.73
N GLY A 177 -17.36 8.37 17.07
CA GLY A 177 -16.96 9.53 17.86
C GLY A 177 -15.46 9.75 17.90
N GLU A 178 -14.69 8.66 17.95
CA GLU A 178 -13.24 8.75 18.05
C GLU A 178 -12.62 9.09 16.69
N GLU A 179 -13.08 8.51 15.59
CA GLU A 179 -12.46 8.75 14.28
C GLU A 179 -12.72 10.17 13.76
N ALA A 180 -13.82 10.80 14.20
CA ALA A 180 -14.17 12.16 13.82
C ALA A 180 -13.06 13.18 14.17
N PHE A 181 -12.29 12.97 15.25
CA PHE A 181 -11.21 13.91 15.60
C PHE A 181 -10.13 13.95 14.53
N ILE A 182 -9.80 12.80 13.90
CA ILE A 182 -8.74 12.72 12.90
C ILE A 182 -9.14 13.52 11.67
N TRP A 183 -10.38 13.33 11.21
CA TRP A 183 -10.92 14.09 10.09
C TRP A 183 -11.01 15.58 10.41
N ASN A 184 -11.42 15.96 11.63
CA ASN A 184 -11.42 17.37 12.05
C ASN A 184 -10.03 18.02 11.97
N ILE A 185 -8.95 17.26 12.14
CA ILE A 185 -7.57 17.74 11.98
C ILE A 185 -7.17 17.80 10.50
N LEU A 186 -7.62 16.85 9.66
CA LEU A 186 -7.24 16.77 8.24
C LEU A 186 -8.04 17.70 7.32
N LEU A 187 -9.33 17.88 7.57
CA LEU A 187 -10.27 18.67 6.74
C LEU A 187 -9.79 20.11 6.49
N PRO A 188 -9.21 20.83 7.48
CA PRO A 188 -8.63 22.16 7.27
C PRO A 188 -7.52 22.20 6.22
N HIS A 189 -6.91 21.08 5.86
CA HIS A 189 -5.81 20.97 4.88
C HIS A 189 -6.25 20.32 3.55
N SER A 190 -7.56 20.26 3.29
CA SER A 190 -8.16 19.60 2.10
C SER A 190 -7.70 20.16 0.75
N ASP A 191 -7.30 21.42 0.69
CA ASP A 191 -6.72 22.05 -0.51
C ASP A 191 -5.38 21.44 -0.93
N ARG A 192 -4.67 20.79 0.00
CA ARG A 192 -3.40 20.12 -0.25
C ARG A 192 -3.56 18.66 -0.66
N TRP A 193 -4.77 18.09 -0.62
CA TRP A 193 -4.96 16.66 -0.86
C TRP A 193 -4.72 16.34 -2.33
N GLN A 194 -3.81 15.39 -2.59
CA GLN A 194 -3.48 14.92 -3.93
C GLN A 194 -3.96 13.49 -4.16
N ALA A 195 -3.86 12.63 -3.14
CA ALA A 195 -4.37 11.28 -3.18
C ALA A 195 -5.14 10.95 -1.90
N LEU A 196 -6.29 10.30 -2.07
CA LEU A 196 -7.13 9.81 -0.99
C LEU A 196 -7.35 8.31 -1.17
N HIS A 197 -6.86 7.51 -0.23
CA HIS A 197 -7.08 6.08 -0.15
C HIS A 197 -7.87 5.78 1.12
N ILE A 198 -9.07 5.25 0.97
CA ILE A 198 -9.95 4.92 2.09
C ILE A 198 -10.37 3.47 1.95
N ARG A 199 -10.06 2.66 2.95
CA ARG A 199 -10.64 1.32 3.11
C ARG A 199 -11.71 1.38 4.19
N CYS A 200 -12.88 0.82 3.91
CA CYS A 200 -14.02 0.79 4.82
C CYS A 200 -14.52 -0.64 4.97
N ALA A 201 -14.88 -1.03 6.19
CA ALA A 201 -15.53 -2.31 6.44
C ALA A 201 -17.00 -2.36 5.96
N SER A 202 -17.66 -1.19 5.80
CA SER A 202 -19.08 -1.15 5.44
C SER A 202 -19.45 0.08 4.61
N TRP A 203 -20.59 0.02 3.90
CA TRP A 203 -21.16 1.18 3.22
C TRP A 203 -21.72 2.24 4.19
N ASP A 204 -22.08 1.85 5.42
CA ASP A 204 -22.46 2.81 6.46
C ASP A 204 -21.30 3.77 6.77
N HIS A 205 -20.08 3.24 6.85
CA HIS A 205 -18.87 4.06 7.01
C HIS A 205 -18.67 5.04 5.84
N VAL A 206 -18.97 4.62 4.62
CA VAL A 206 -18.94 5.51 3.45
C VAL A 206 -19.98 6.63 3.56
N GLY A 207 -21.20 6.31 4.01
CA GLY A 207 -22.24 7.32 4.25
C GLY A 207 -21.85 8.34 5.32
N ARG A 208 -21.21 7.90 6.40
CA ARG A 208 -20.71 8.81 7.43
C ARG A 208 -19.51 9.63 6.97
N LEU A 209 -18.62 9.05 6.17
CA LEU A 209 -17.52 9.77 5.50
C LEU A 209 -18.06 10.85 4.56
N ASP A 210 -19.13 10.57 3.81
CA ASP A 210 -19.78 11.58 2.97
C ASP A 210 -20.20 12.80 3.80
N ILE A 211 -20.84 12.59 4.96
CA ILE A 211 -21.23 13.66 5.89
C ILE A 211 -20.00 14.45 6.35
N LEU A 212 -18.92 13.78 6.76
CA LEU A 212 -17.69 14.43 7.23
C LEU A 212 -16.97 15.23 6.15
N LEU A 213 -16.93 14.70 4.93
CA LEU A 213 -16.14 15.26 3.83
C LEU A 213 -16.95 16.31 3.04
N LYS A 214 -18.28 16.36 3.19
CA LYS A 214 -19.17 17.34 2.56
C LYS A 214 -18.69 18.80 2.67
N PRO A 215 -18.19 19.31 3.82
CA PRO A 215 -17.72 20.68 3.94
C PRO A 215 -16.51 21.01 3.06
N VAL A 216 -15.70 20.01 2.70
CA VAL A 216 -14.47 20.21 1.91
C VAL A 216 -14.64 19.91 0.43
N LYS A 217 -15.83 19.49 -0.02
CA LYS A 217 -16.16 19.18 -1.43
C LYS A 217 -15.56 20.17 -2.43
N ARG A 218 -15.71 21.48 -2.18
CA ARG A 218 -15.24 22.55 -3.09
C ARG A 218 -13.75 22.92 -2.94
N ARG A 219 -13.03 22.28 -2.01
CA ARG A 219 -11.62 22.52 -1.73
C ARG A 219 -10.70 21.45 -2.33
N LEU A 220 -11.24 20.47 -3.04
CA LEU A 220 -10.49 19.34 -3.59
C LEU A 220 -9.83 19.66 -4.95
N ALA A 221 -9.36 20.88 -5.15
CA ALA A 221 -8.78 21.34 -6.42
C ALA A 221 -7.48 20.60 -6.79
N GLY A 222 -6.71 20.16 -5.78
CA GLY A 222 -5.47 19.42 -5.95
C GLY A 222 -5.62 17.90 -6.11
N LEU A 223 -6.82 17.36 -5.91
CA LEU A 223 -7.03 15.90 -5.81
C LEU A 223 -6.93 15.24 -7.18
N THR A 224 -5.94 14.34 -7.34
CA THR A 224 -5.68 13.62 -8.61
C THR A 224 -6.04 12.14 -8.55
N LYS A 225 -6.01 11.54 -7.36
CA LYS A 225 -6.28 10.11 -7.15
C LYS A 225 -7.27 9.89 -6.01
N VAL A 226 -8.27 9.05 -6.26
CA VAL A 226 -9.20 8.55 -5.26
C VAL A 226 -9.23 7.03 -5.34
N GLU A 227 -9.12 6.37 -4.18
CA GLU A 227 -9.22 4.94 -4.03
C GLU A 227 -10.10 4.62 -2.84
N PHE A 228 -11.21 3.93 -3.09
CA PHE A 228 -12.15 3.47 -2.08
C PHE A 228 -12.32 1.97 -2.17
N ILE A 229 -12.02 1.30 -1.07
CA ILE A 229 -12.14 -0.14 -0.92
C ILE A 229 -13.19 -0.41 0.15
N VAL A 230 -14.29 -1.05 -0.20
CA VAL A 230 -15.38 -1.35 0.74
C VAL A 230 -15.51 -2.86 0.90
N ASN A 231 -15.13 -3.37 2.06
CA ASN A 231 -15.21 -4.78 2.42
C ASN A 231 -16.58 -5.12 3.06
N ALA A 232 -17.68 -4.69 2.45
CA ALA A 232 -19.00 -4.86 3.05
C ALA A 232 -19.62 -6.21 2.71
N HIS A 233 -19.99 -6.99 3.73
CA HIS A 233 -20.94 -8.11 3.60
C HIS A 233 -22.41 -7.67 3.80
N TYR A 234 -22.64 -6.46 4.35
CA TYR A 234 -23.95 -5.97 4.75
C TYR A 234 -24.33 -4.67 4.01
N TRP A 235 -25.53 -4.66 3.39
CA TRP A 235 -25.97 -3.65 2.43
C TRP A 235 -27.11 -2.76 2.92
N ASN A 236 -27.41 -2.76 4.21
CA ASN A 236 -28.68 -2.22 4.71
C ASN A 236 -28.81 -0.68 4.61
N SER A 237 -27.75 0.05 4.27
CA SER A 237 -27.74 1.52 4.24
C SER A 237 -26.79 2.11 3.19
N ILE A 238 -26.94 1.70 1.92
CA ILE A 238 -26.15 2.31 0.83
C ILE A 238 -26.61 3.77 0.62
N PRO A 239 -25.71 4.76 0.66
CA PRO A 239 -26.03 6.11 0.25
C PRO A 239 -26.48 6.12 -1.22
N ARG A 240 -27.70 6.59 -1.52
CA ARG A 240 -28.22 6.56 -2.91
C ARG A 240 -27.34 7.33 -3.89
N GLN A 241 -26.69 8.39 -3.43
CA GLN A 241 -25.85 9.26 -4.23
C GLN A 241 -24.67 9.72 -3.41
N TRP A 242 -23.51 9.77 -4.04
CA TRP A 242 -22.28 10.18 -3.40
C TRP A 242 -21.56 11.22 -4.26
N ASP A 243 -21.64 12.49 -3.88
CA ASP A 243 -21.26 13.61 -4.75
C ASP A 243 -19.98 14.34 -4.34
N LEU A 244 -19.24 13.75 -3.40
CA LEU A 244 -18.08 14.34 -2.75
C LEU A 244 -17.00 14.83 -3.72
N PHE A 245 -16.75 14.07 -4.79
CA PHE A 245 -15.67 14.33 -5.74
C PHE A 245 -16.13 15.09 -7.00
N SER A 246 -17.39 15.51 -7.07
CA SER A 246 -17.91 16.23 -8.23
C SER A 246 -17.22 17.57 -8.49
N ALA A 247 -16.55 18.15 -7.48
CA ALA A 247 -15.81 19.41 -7.58
C ALA A 247 -14.27 19.23 -7.55
N ALA A 248 -13.77 18.06 -7.97
CA ALA A 248 -12.33 17.76 -8.07
C ALA A 248 -11.86 17.83 -9.55
N PRO A 249 -11.50 19.01 -10.08
CA PRO A 249 -11.20 19.22 -11.51
C PRO A 249 -9.90 18.57 -12.01
N ARG A 250 -9.04 18.06 -11.11
CA ARG A 250 -7.78 17.39 -11.48
C ARG A 250 -7.83 15.88 -11.26
N LEU A 251 -8.98 15.36 -10.83
CA LEU A 251 -9.15 13.94 -10.56
C LEU A 251 -9.04 13.15 -11.86
N SER A 252 -8.01 12.31 -11.97
CA SER A 252 -7.73 11.51 -13.17
C SER A 252 -7.74 10.01 -12.89
N THR A 253 -7.56 9.62 -11.63
CA THR A 253 -7.47 8.22 -11.21
C THR A 253 -8.53 7.90 -10.17
N VAL A 254 -9.41 6.93 -10.47
CA VAL A 254 -10.53 6.52 -9.61
C VAL A 254 -10.54 5.01 -9.47
N LEU A 255 -10.39 4.51 -8.25
CA LEU A 255 -10.44 3.09 -7.93
C LEU A 255 -11.57 2.88 -6.92
N LEU A 256 -12.66 2.24 -7.33
CA LEU A 256 -13.85 1.99 -6.52
C LEU A 256 -14.09 0.49 -6.50
N THR A 257 -13.64 -0.18 -5.44
CA THR A 257 -13.74 -1.63 -5.28
C THR A 257 -14.63 -1.95 -4.10
N ALA A 258 -15.58 -2.86 -4.30
CA ALA A 258 -16.40 -3.45 -3.24
C ALA A 258 -16.26 -4.98 -3.30
N SER A 259 -16.26 -5.65 -2.15
CA SER A 259 -16.15 -7.12 -2.08
C SER A 259 -17.38 -7.83 -2.63
N THR A 260 -18.53 -7.17 -2.64
CA THR A 260 -19.81 -7.77 -3.03
C THR A 260 -20.43 -7.03 -4.22
N TYR A 261 -21.09 -7.79 -5.11
CA TYR A 261 -21.71 -7.29 -6.32
C TYR A 261 -23.19 -7.02 -6.06
N ASN A 262 -23.62 -5.76 -6.12
CA ASN A 262 -25.04 -5.44 -6.14
C ASN A 262 -25.33 -4.30 -7.12
N GLU A 263 -26.49 -4.36 -7.79
CA GLU A 263 -27.03 -3.31 -8.65
C GLU A 263 -27.21 -1.99 -7.91
N ASP A 264 -27.50 -2.06 -6.61
CA ASP A 264 -27.74 -0.90 -5.75
C ASP A 264 -26.48 -0.16 -5.31
N SER A 265 -25.33 -0.44 -5.93
CA SER A 265 -24.09 0.28 -5.65
C SER A 265 -24.28 1.80 -5.76
N PRO A 266 -23.68 2.60 -4.86
CA PRO A 266 -23.98 4.02 -4.78
C PRO A 266 -23.58 4.76 -6.06
N ASN A 267 -24.45 5.69 -6.49
CA ASN A 267 -24.17 6.54 -7.64
C ASN A 267 -23.15 7.61 -7.25
N ALA A 268 -21.87 7.30 -7.48
CA ALA A 268 -20.80 8.28 -7.36
C ALA A 268 -20.93 9.35 -8.46
N VAL A 269 -21.06 10.62 -8.06
CA VAL A 269 -21.02 11.79 -8.94
C VAL A 269 -19.58 12.28 -9.01
N ILE A 270 -18.88 11.79 -10.03
CA ILE A 270 -17.49 12.10 -10.33
C ILE A 270 -17.46 12.78 -11.69
N PRO A 271 -16.53 13.70 -11.96
CA PRO A 271 -16.28 14.20 -13.30
C PRO A 271 -15.68 13.09 -14.19
N TRP A 272 -16.51 12.15 -14.63
CA TRP A 272 -16.08 10.93 -15.33
C TRP A 272 -15.31 11.23 -16.63
N SER A 273 -15.65 12.33 -17.30
CA SER A 273 -15.04 12.71 -18.59
C SER A 273 -13.53 12.97 -18.51
N GLN A 274 -12.96 13.34 -17.36
CA GLN A 274 -11.53 13.59 -17.19
C GLN A 274 -10.75 12.39 -16.63
N ILE A 275 -11.44 11.27 -16.34
CA ILE A 275 -10.80 10.08 -15.77
C ILE A 275 -9.98 9.36 -16.84
N THR A 276 -8.69 9.17 -16.55
CA THR A 276 -7.75 8.43 -17.41
C THR A 276 -7.44 7.04 -16.88
N ARG A 277 -7.62 6.81 -15.58
CA ARG A 277 -7.42 5.50 -14.93
C ARG A 277 -8.61 5.15 -14.07
N TYR A 278 -9.22 4.01 -14.35
CA TYR A 278 -10.41 3.54 -13.66
C TYR A 278 -10.25 2.09 -13.19
N ARG A 279 -10.57 1.82 -11.92
CA ARG A 279 -10.83 0.47 -11.40
C ARG A 279 -12.22 0.44 -10.78
N GLY A 280 -13.04 -0.53 -11.13
CA GLY A 280 -14.43 -0.62 -10.68
C GLY A 280 -14.89 -2.04 -10.39
N CYS A 281 -15.70 -2.20 -9.36
CA CYS A 281 -16.50 -3.39 -9.09
C CYS A 281 -17.97 -2.97 -9.00
N TYR A 282 -18.65 -2.90 -10.14
CA TYR A 282 -20.06 -2.50 -10.24
C TYR A 282 -20.85 -3.53 -11.05
N GLY A 283 -22.17 -3.54 -10.86
CA GLY A 283 -23.08 -4.27 -11.75
C GLY A 283 -22.93 -3.81 -13.21
N ALA A 284 -23.20 -4.74 -14.14
CA ALA A 284 -22.94 -4.58 -15.57
C ALA A 284 -23.47 -3.26 -16.15
N ALA A 285 -24.73 -2.91 -15.84
CA ALA A 285 -25.38 -1.71 -16.33
C ALA A 285 -24.65 -0.43 -15.93
N ARG A 286 -24.42 -0.29 -14.62
CA ARG A 286 -23.74 0.87 -14.06
C ARG A 286 -22.29 0.95 -14.56
N GLN A 287 -21.63 -0.18 -14.67
CA GLN A 287 -20.26 -0.25 -15.16
C GLN A 287 -20.15 0.27 -16.59
N LEU A 288 -21.07 -0.10 -17.49
CA LEU A 288 -21.11 0.40 -18.86
C LEU A 288 -21.43 1.91 -18.91
N ASP A 289 -22.33 2.41 -18.07
CA ASP A 289 -22.63 3.85 -18.00
C ASP A 289 -21.44 4.70 -17.54
N ILE A 290 -20.68 4.19 -16.57
CA ILE A 290 -19.43 4.83 -16.13
C ILE A 290 -18.44 4.86 -17.30
N LEU A 291 -18.21 3.72 -17.96
CA LEU A 291 -17.26 3.66 -19.07
C LEU A 291 -17.67 4.54 -20.26
N ARG A 292 -18.97 4.66 -20.56
CA ARG A 292 -19.50 5.62 -21.56
C ARG A 292 -19.15 7.06 -21.21
N SER A 293 -19.10 7.39 -19.93
CA SER A 293 -18.80 8.73 -19.44
C SER A 293 -17.29 9.03 -19.40
N CYS A 294 -16.44 8.01 -19.40
CA CYS A 294 -14.98 8.12 -19.35
C CYS A 294 -14.36 8.23 -20.76
N THR A 295 -14.53 9.37 -21.43
CA THR A 295 -14.08 9.56 -22.82
C THR A 295 -12.55 9.59 -23.00
N HIS A 296 -11.78 9.87 -21.94
CA HIS A 296 -10.30 9.93 -21.97
C HIS A 296 -9.64 8.74 -21.27
N LEU A 297 -10.35 7.61 -21.16
CA LEU A 297 -9.88 6.45 -20.42
C LEU A 297 -8.68 5.79 -21.13
N VAL A 298 -7.57 5.66 -20.39
CA VAL A 298 -6.31 5.05 -20.86
C VAL A 298 -6.10 3.68 -20.22
N GLU A 299 -6.41 3.53 -18.94
CA GLU A 299 -6.29 2.27 -18.20
C GLU A 299 -7.62 1.95 -17.51
N CYS A 300 -8.12 0.73 -17.71
CA CYS A 300 -9.38 0.27 -17.17
C CYS A 300 -9.21 -1.10 -16.52
N SER A 301 -9.71 -1.24 -15.29
CA SER A 301 -9.82 -2.53 -14.59
C SER A 301 -11.25 -2.72 -14.08
N VAL A 302 -11.92 -3.76 -14.55
CA VAL A 302 -13.33 -4.01 -14.21
C VAL A 302 -13.52 -5.43 -13.70
N VAL A 303 -14.17 -5.51 -12.55
CA VAL A 303 -14.70 -6.75 -12.02
C VAL A 303 -16.16 -6.82 -12.42
N PHE A 304 -16.50 -7.79 -13.28
CA PHE A 304 -17.80 -7.86 -13.95
C PHE A 304 -18.53 -9.14 -13.53
N ASN A 305 -19.79 -9.02 -13.10
CA ASN A 305 -20.64 -10.16 -12.75
C ASN A 305 -21.90 -10.16 -13.64
N LEU A 306 -22.11 -11.27 -14.37
CA LEU A 306 -23.12 -11.42 -15.42
C LEU A 306 -24.48 -11.89 -14.96
N ALA A 307 -24.67 -12.12 -13.67
CA ALA A 307 -25.95 -12.65 -13.19
C ALA A 307 -27.15 -11.74 -13.55
N LEU A 308 -26.92 -10.54 -14.06
CA LEU A 308 -27.91 -9.49 -14.19
C LEU A 308 -27.98 -8.94 -15.62
N ARG A 309 -29.22 -8.67 -16.04
CA ARG A 309 -29.63 -8.42 -17.43
C ARG A 309 -28.78 -7.35 -18.10
N THR A 310 -28.46 -7.60 -19.36
CA THR A 310 -27.66 -6.71 -20.18
C THR A 310 -28.46 -5.44 -20.51
N PRO A 311 -27.92 -4.24 -20.28
CA PRO A 311 -28.52 -3.01 -20.77
C PRO A 311 -28.45 -2.98 -22.29
N ASN A 312 -29.29 -2.13 -22.90
CA ASN A 312 -29.33 -1.79 -24.33
C ASN A 312 -28.01 -2.07 -25.06
N ASP A 313 -28.09 -2.85 -26.15
CA ASP A 313 -27.01 -3.43 -26.97
C ASP A 313 -26.12 -2.40 -27.70
N ILE A 314 -26.01 -1.16 -27.19
CA ILE A 314 -25.22 -0.10 -27.81
C ILE A 314 -23.74 -0.41 -27.59
N PRO A 315 -22.96 -0.64 -28.66
CA PRO A 315 -21.52 -0.85 -28.56
C PRO A 315 -20.83 0.39 -28.00
N LEU A 316 -19.92 0.18 -27.06
CA LEU A 316 -19.11 1.21 -26.44
C LEU A 316 -17.73 1.26 -27.11
N VAL A 317 -17.34 2.42 -27.63
CA VAL A 317 -16.01 2.65 -28.19
C VAL A 317 -15.16 3.41 -27.18
N LEU A 318 -14.00 2.86 -26.83
CA LEU A 318 -13.01 3.46 -25.93
C LEU A 318 -11.73 3.76 -26.73
N PRO A 319 -11.66 4.94 -27.40
CA PRO A 319 -10.67 5.22 -28.44
C PRO A 319 -9.24 5.46 -27.92
N HIS A 320 -9.08 5.67 -26.62
CA HIS A 320 -7.78 5.95 -25.97
C HIS A 320 -7.32 4.84 -25.03
N LEU A 321 -8.07 3.74 -24.95
CA LEU A 321 -7.81 2.69 -23.98
C LEU A 321 -6.59 1.85 -24.41
N LEU A 322 -5.50 1.97 -23.66
CA LEU A 322 -4.25 1.24 -23.89
C LEU A 322 -4.20 -0.06 -23.07
N ARG A 323 -4.74 -0.04 -21.85
CA ARG A 323 -4.70 -1.18 -20.91
C ARG A 323 -6.08 -1.55 -20.42
N LEU A 324 -6.45 -2.82 -20.58
CA LEU A 324 -7.72 -3.36 -20.14
C LEU A 324 -7.51 -4.61 -19.29
N HIS A 325 -7.99 -4.57 -18.06
CA HIS A 325 -8.05 -5.71 -17.14
C HIS A 325 -9.52 -6.05 -16.89
N VAL A 326 -9.97 -7.21 -17.33
CA VAL A 326 -11.33 -7.71 -17.09
C VAL A 326 -11.29 -9.00 -16.30
N TYR A 327 -12.15 -9.12 -15.28
CA TYR A 327 -12.26 -10.37 -14.54
C TYR A 327 -13.11 -11.40 -15.28
N SER A 328 -14.12 -10.95 -16.03
CA SER A 328 -14.93 -11.80 -16.92
C SER A 328 -14.86 -11.22 -18.33
N GLY A 329 -14.68 -12.10 -19.33
CA GLY A 329 -14.60 -11.72 -20.72
C GLY A 329 -15.92 -11.19 -21.31
N ASP A 330 -17.06 -11.36 -20.65
CA ASP A 330 -18.36 -11.04 -21.27
C ASP A 330 -18.59 -9.54 -21.48
N ILE A 331 -17.96 -8.70 -20.66
CA ILE A 331 -17.94 -7.24 -20.88
C ILE A 331 -17.31 -6.88 -22.24
N LEU A 332 -16.42 -7.73 -22.74
CA LEU A 332 -15.79 -7.54 -24.05
C LEU A 332 -16.78 -7.61 -25.20
N THR A 333 -18.01 -8.13 -25.01
CA THR A 333 -19.08 -8.05 -26.02
C THR A 333 -19.45 -6.61 -26.35
N TYR A 334 -19.36 -5.71 -25.35
CA TYR A 334 -19.81 -4.33 -25.46
C TYR A 334 -18.71 -3.36 -25.81
N ILE A 335 -17.44 -3.72 -25.61
CA ILE A 335 -16.32 -2.78 -25.72
C ILE A 335 -15.65 -2.91 -27.09
N THR A 336 -15.26 -1.78 -27.68
CA THR A 336 -14.36 -1.70 -28.84
C THR A 336 -13.22 -0.77 -28.46
N ALA A 337 -11.98 -1.27 -28.49
CA ALA A 337 -10.80 -0.53 -28.03
C ALA A 337 -9.68 -0.58 -29.09
N PRO A 338 -9.70 0.32 -30.10
CA PRO A 338 -8.87 0.19 -31.29
C PRO A 338 -7.37 0.39 -31.06
N VAL A 339 -6.99 1.07 -29.99
CA VAL A 339 -5.59 1.33 -29.63
C VAL A 339 -5.10 0.47 -28.46
N LEU A 340 -5.82 -0.62 -28.14
CA LEU A 340 -5.48 -1.48 -27.02
C LEU A 340 -4.13 -2.19 -27.24
N GLU A 341 -3.24 -2.08 -26.25
CA GLU A 341 -1.90 -2.68 -26.25
C GLU A 341 -1.80 -3.83 -25.24
N GLU A 342 -2.43 -3.69 -24.08
CA GLU A 342 -2.37 -4.68 -22.99
C GLU A 342 -3.77 -5.16 -22.59
N LEU A 343 -3.96 -6.48 -22.58
CA LEU A 343 -5.21 -7.14 -22.20
C LEU A 343 -4.95 -8.24 -21.17
N LEU A 344 -5.55 -8.08 -19.98
CA LEU A 344 -5.57 -9.08 -18.92
C LEU A 344 -7.00 -9.57 -18.73
N ILE A 345 -7.21 -10.89 -18.84
CA ILE A 345 -8.49 -11.54 -18.68
C ILE A 345 -8.35 -12.62 -17.61
N LYS A 346 -9.14 -12.52 -16.53
CA LYS A 346 -9.14 -13.54 -15.48
C LYS A 346 -9.90 -14.78 -15.94
N ASP A 347 -11.19 -14.65 -16.24
CA ASP A 347 -12.03 -15.69 -16.85
C ASP A 347 -12.31 -15.42 -18.33
N ILE A 348 -11.80 -16.31 -19.18
CA ILE A 348 -11.99 -16.20 -20.62
C ILE A 348 -13.41 -16.57 -20.98
N ALA A 349 -14.02 -15.70 -21.77
CA ALA A 349 -15.30 -15.94 -22.40
C ALA A 349 -15.10 -16.15 -23.91
N PRO A 350 -16.04 -16.83 -24.60
CA PRO A 350 -16.06 -16.95 -26.07
C PRO A 350 -16.12 -15.60 -26.80
N THR A 351 -16.27 -14.50 -26.08
CA THR A 351 -16.36 -13.12 -26.56
C THR A 351 -15.01 -12.52 -26.96
N LEU A 352 -13.89 -13.15 -26.59
CA LEU A 352 -12.56 -12.59 -26.83
C LEU A 352 -12.20 -12.50 -28.32
N ALA A 353 -12.44 -13.54 -29.11
CA ALA A 353 -12.18 -13.49 -30.56
C ALA A 353 -13.04 -12.41 -31.26
N PRO A 354 -14.38 -12.35 -31.05
CA PRO A 354 -15.21 -11.26 -31.56
C PRO A 354 -14.75 -9.86 -31.12
N PHE A 355 -14.23 -9.74 -29.89
CA PHE A 355 -13.68 -8.48 -29.38
C PHE A 355 -12.42 -8.04 -30.13
N LEU A 356 -11.48 -8.97 -30.38
CA LEU A 356 -10.23 -8.69 -31.10
C LEU A 356 -10.52 -8.33 -32.55
N GLU A 357 -11.41 -9.08 -33.21
CA GLU A 357 -11.85 -8.80 -34.59
C GLU A 357 -12.52 -7.42 -34.71
N ARG A 358 -13.40 -7.08 -33.77
CA ARG A 358 -14.08 -5.78 -33.78
C ARG A 358 -13.16 -4.62 -33.42
N SER A 359 -12.24 -4.83 -32.48
CA SER A 359 -11.33 -3.78 -32.03
C SER A 359 -10.19 -3.55 -33.01
N CYS A 360 -9.76 -4.55 -33.79
CA CYS A 360 -8.62 -4.45 -34.70
C CYS A 360 -7.35 -3.88 -34.02
N CYS A 361 -7.18 -4.14 -32.72
CA CYS A 361 -6.14 -3.54 -31.90
C CYS A 361 -4.78 -4.21 -32.11
N ARG A 362 -3.69 -3.47 -31.86
CA ARG A 362 -2.31 -3.96 -31.96
C ARG A 362 -1.82 -4.48 -30.62
N LEU A 363 -2.40 -5.59 -30.16
CA LEU A 363 -2.11 -6.13 -28.84
C LEU A 363 -0.65 -6.61 -28.73
N THR A 364 0.10 -6.05 -27.79
CA THR A 364 1.48 -6.42 -27.47
C THR A 364 1.56 -7.37 -26.28
N THR A 365 0.62 -7.25 -25.33
CA THR A 365 0.57 -8.06 -24.11
C THR A 365 -0.80 -8.70 -23.93
N LEU A 366 -0.82 -10.02 -23.80
CA LEU A 366 -2.03 -10.80 -23.52
C LEU A 366 -1.79 -11.71 -22.32
N ILE A 367 -2.61 -11.55 -21.29
CA ILE A 367 -2.56 -12.33 -20.05
C ILE A 367 -3.91 -13.00 -19.83
N LEU A 368 -3.91 -14.34 -19.76
CA LEU A 368 -5.09 -15.18 -19.64
C LEU A 368 -4.97 -16.03 -18.37
N ARG A 369 -5.86 -15.90 -17.37
CA ARG A 369 -5.72 -16.66 -16.10
C ARG A 369 -6.57 -17.92 -16.00
N SER A 370 -7.61 -18.04 -16.83
CA SER A 370 -8.54 -19.16 -16.81
C SER A 370 -9.04 -19.40 -18.23
N LEU A 371 -8.59 -20.50 -18.82
CA LEU A 371 -8.86 -20.90 -20.19
C LEU A 371 -10.00 -21.92 -20.24
N LEU A 372 -11.01 -21.65 -21.08
CA LEU A 372 -12.08 -22.61 -21.35
C LEU A 372 -11.58 -23.80 -22.17
N SER A 373 -10.81 -23.53 -23.23
CA SER A 373 -10.23 -24.54 -24.10
C SER A 373 -8.92 -24.04 -24.69
N ILE A 374 -7.97 -24.97 -24.87
CA ILE A 374 -6.72 -24.69 -25.58
C ILE A 374 -6.96 -24.62 -27.08
N ASP A 375 -7.96 -25.33 -27.59
CA ASP A 375 -8.22 -25.39 -29.03
C ASP A 375 -8.65 -24.01 -29.57
N ASP A 376 -9.22 -23.15 -28.71
CA ASP A 376 -9.60 -21.78 -29.05
C ASP A 376 -8.42 -20.80 -29.04
N LEU A 377 -7.29 -21.15 -28.42
CA LEU A 377 -6.12 -20.27 -28.34
C LEU A 377 -5.44 -20.07 -29.68
N ILE A 378 -5.37 -21.11 -30.51
CA ILE A 378 -4.67 -21.01 -31.81
C ILE A 378 -5.35 -19.97 -32.70
N PRO A 379 -6.68 -20.06 -32.98
CA PRO A 379 -7.39 -19.02 -33.73
C PRO A 379 -7.24 -17.64 -33.10
N LEU A 380 -7.29 -17.56 -31.77
CA LEU A 380 -7.17 -16.29 -31.06
C LEU A 380 -5.80 -15.64 -31.23
N LEU A 381 -4.72 -16.42 -31.13
CA LEU A 381 -3.36 -15.93 -31.30
C LEU A 381 -3.08 -15.53 -32.75
N THR A 382 -3.78 -16.10 -33.74
CA THR A 382 -3.69 -15.63 -35.14
C THR A 382 -4.26 -14.23 -35.34
N LEU A 383 -5.20 -13.80 -34.48
CA LEU A 383 -5.74 -12.44 -34.49
C LEU A 383 -4.76 -11.41 -33.87
N CYS A 384 -3.70 -11.87 -33.20
CA CYS A 384 -2.74 -11.03 -32.48
C CYS A 384 -1.30 -11.15 -33.05
N PRO A 385 -1.05 -10.73 -34.30
CA PRO A 385 0.27 -10.88 -34.93
C PRO A 385 1.37 -10.03 -34.25
N SER A 386 1.00 -8.94 -33.58
CA SER A 386 1.91 -8.03 -32.87
C SER A 386 2.26 -8.47 -31.44
N LEU A 387 1.81 -9.66 -31.01
CA LEU A 387 1.98 -10.08 -29.62
C LEU A 387 3.45 -10.35 -29.27
N GLU A 388 3.94 -9.65 -28.26
CA GLU A 388 5.31 -9.76 -27.73
C GLU A 388 5.36 -10.52 -26.41
N HIS A 389 4.35 -10.32 -25.56
CA HIS A 389 4.23 -10.91 -24.23
C HIS A 389 2.95 -11.74 -24.14
N PHE A 390 3.12 -13.05 -23.98
CA PHE A 390 1.99 -13.95 -23.80
C PHE A 390 2.08 -14.66 -22.44
N THR A 391 1.06 -14.50 -21.62
CA THR A 391 0.89 -15.25 -20.38
C THR A 391 -0.40 -16.01 -20.43
N PHE A 392 -0.35 -17.31 -20.17
CA PHE A 392 -1.56 -18.07 -19.93
C PHE A 392 -1.39 -19.05 -18.77
N ILE A 393 -2.40 -19.10 -17.92
CA ILE A 393 -2.50 -19.98 -16.77
C ILE A 393 -3.72 -20.86 -16.98
N LEU A 394 -3.51 -22.17 -16.92
CA LEU A 394 -4.60 -23.13 -16.92
C LEU A 394 -5.20 -23.16 -15.52
N SER A 395 -6.50 -22.94 -15.38
CA SER A 395 -7.23 -23.01 -14.10
C SER A 395 -7.54 -24.46 -13.70
N GLU A 396 -7.60 -24.74 -12.39
CA GLU A 396 -7.89 -26.08 -11.85
C GLU A 396 -9.27 -26.60 -12.24
N ALA A 397 -10.24 -25.70 -12.38
CA ALA A 397 -11.59 -26.04 -12.82
C ALA A 397 -11.61 -26.79 -14.18
N TYR A 398 -10.52 -26.68 -14.95
CA TYR A 398 -10.34 -27.30 -16.27
C TYR A 398 -9.29 -28.41 -16.26
N ALA A 399 -9.10 -29.12 -15.14
CA ALA A 399 -8.17 -30.27 -15.01
C ALA A 399 -8.40 -31.42 -16.01
N LYS A 400 -9.39 -31.33 -16.90
CA LYS A 400 -9.67 -32.27 -18.00
C LYS A 400 -9.17 -31.81 -19.37
N ILE A 401 -8.31 -30.79 -19.46
CA ILE A 401 -7.72 -30.41 -20.75
C ILE A 401 -6.91 -31.61 -21.31
N PRO A 402 -7.22 -32.10 -22.53
CA PRO A 402 -6.46 -33.16 -23.15
C PRO A 402 -5.00 -32.74 -23.33
N VAL A 403 -4.06 -33.57 -22.88
CA VAL A 403 -2.62 -33.29 -23.01
C VAL A 403 -2.22 -33.04 -24.48
N GLY A 404 -2.94 -33.64 -25.43
CA GLY A 404 -2.77 -33.42 -26.86
C GLY A 404 -2.93 -31.96 -27.29
N SER A 405 -3.89 -31.21 -26.73
CA SER A 405 -4.14 -29.82 -27.11
C SER A 405 -2.98 -28.89 -26.74
N LEU A 406 -2.31 -29.11 -25.60
CA LEU A 406 -1.10 -28.36 -25.26
C LEU A 406 0.03 -28.59 -26.26
N SER A 407 0.25 -29.86 -26.65
CA SER A 407 1.24 -30.18 -27.68
C SER A 407 0.92 -29.48 -28.99
N THR A 408 -0.35 -29.47 -29.41
CA THR A 408 -0.82 -28.76 -30.60
C THR A 408 -0.53 -27.26 -30.52
N LEU A 409 -0.86 -26.61 -29.41
CA LEU A 409 -0.58 -25.18 -29.18
C LEU A 409 0.92 -24.87 -29.28
N PHE A 410 1.76 -25.63 -28.57
CA PHE A 410 3.21 -25.38 -28.60
C PHE A 410 3.81 -25.65 -29.97
N ASN A 411 3.34 -26.67 -30.69
CA ASN A 411 3.76 -26.92 -32.07
C ASN A 411 3.33 -25.78 -33.00
N ALA A 412 2.13 -25.22 -32.82
CA ALA A 412 1.65 -24.07 -33.59
C ALA A 412 2.43 -22.79 -33.29
N LEU A 413 2.87 -22.62 -32.04
CA LEU A 413 3.77 -21.54 -31.65
C LEU A 413 5.22 -21.76 -32.10
N ALA A 414 5.65 -22.96 -32.46
CA ALA A 414 7.02 -23.20 -32.90
C ALA A 414 7.29 -22.51 -34.26
N LEU A 415 8.49 -21.96 -34.44
CA LEU A 415 8.92 -21.48 -35.75
C LEU A 415 9.15 -22.70 -36.65
N GLN A 416 8.24 -22.95 -37.59
CA GLN A 416 8.40 -24.02 -38.56
C GLN A 416 9.63 -23.76 -39.42
N ARG A 417 10.44 -24.80 -39.63
CA ARG A 417 11.71 -24.70 -40.38
C ARG A 417 11.52 -24.66 -41.90
N SER A 418 10.30 -24.79 -42.41
CA SER A 418 10.07 -24.81 -43.85
C SER A 418 10.19 -23.40 -44.43
N PRO A 419 11.19 -23.11 -45.29
CA PRO A 419 11.36 -21.79 -45.89
C PRO A 419 10.24 -21.42 -46.88
N ALA A 420 9.36 -22.37 -47.24
CA ALA A 420 8.28 -22.18 -48.21
C ALA A 420 6.95 -21.71 -47.60
N GLN A 421 6.80 -21.67 -46.26
CA GLN A 421 5.54 -21.32 -45.58
C GLN A 421 5.76 -20.26 -44.48
N THR A 422 6.02 -19.02 -44.89
CA THR A 422 6.20 -17.90 -43.96
C THR A 422 4.89 -17.25 -43.49
N SER A 423 3.77 -17.52 -44.15
CA SER A 423 2.47 -16.88 -43.87
C SER A 423 1.81 -17.33 -42.57
N ASP A 424 2.22 -18.47 -42.01
CA ASP A 424 1.45 -19.16 -40.96
C ASP A 424 2.09 -19.05 -39.58
N ILE A 425 3.09 -18.17 -39.41
CA ILE A 425 3.77 -18.01 -38.13
C ILE A 425 2.87 -17.26 -37.15
N ILE A 426 2.40 -17.96 -36.13
CA ILE A 426 1.63 -17.39 -35.03
C ILE A 426 2.54 -16.54 -34.13
N CYS A 427 2.14 -15.31 -33.82
CA CYS A 427 2.87 -14.36 -32.97
C CYS A 427 4.39 -14.31 -33.29
N PRO A 428 4.80 -13.86 -34.49
CA PRO A 428 6.21 -13.85 -34.89
C PRO A 428 7.09 -13.01 -33.97
N GLY A 429 6.52 -11.98 -33.34
CA GLY A 429 7.20 -11.06 -32.41
C GLY A 429 7.32 -11.55 -30.96
N LEU A 430 6.87 -12.77 -30.63
CA LEU A 430 6.85 -13.23 -29.24
C LEU A 430 8.25 -13.26 -28.61
N THR A 431 8.47 -12.42 -27.60
CA THR A 431 9.73 -12.30 -26.84
C THR A 431 9.62 -12.85 -25.42
N SER A 432 8.41 -12.90 -24.86
CA SER A 432 8.16 -13.43 -23.52
C SER A 432 6.99 -14.39 -23.49
N LEU A 433 7.21 -15.55 -22.87
CA LEU A 433 6.18 -16.55 -22.64
C LEU A 433 6.14 -16.94 -21.16
N THR A 434 4.97 -16.79 -20.54
CA THR A 434 4.69 -17.33 -19.21
C THR A 434 3.59 -18.38 -19.31
N PHE A 435 3.89 -19.59 -18.86
CA PHE A 435 2.97 -20.70 -18.84
C PHE A 435 2.77 -21.20 -17.42
N GLY A 436 1.52 -21.22 -16.95
CA GLY A 436 1.17 -21.72 -15.61
C GLY A 436 0.16 -22.86 -15.64
N TRP A 437 0.26 -23.78 -14.67
CA TRP A 437 -0.72 -24.85 -14.48
C TRP A 437 -0.80 -25.29 -13.01
N TRP A 438 -1.96 -25.84 -12.61
CA TRP A 438 -2.18 -26.43 -11.27
C TRP A 438 -1.76 -27.90 -11.17
N SER A 439 -2.17 -28.73 -12.13
CA SER A 439 -1.89 -30.16 -12.12
C SER A 439 -1.89 -30.71 -13.53
N LEU A 440 -0.71 -30.83 -14.14
CA LEU A 440 -0.56 -31.49 -15.44
C LEU A 440 0.04 -32.88 -15.21
N ARG A 441 -0.78 -33.90 -15.47
CA ARG A 441 -0.32 -35.29 -15.60
C ARG A 441 0.04 -35.54 -17.06
N GLY A 442 1.17 -36.21 -17.29
CA GLY A 442 1.68 -36.52 -18.63
C GLY A 442 2.86 -35.64 -19.05
N SER A 443 3.78 -36.23 -19.81
CA SER A 443 5.02 -35.59 -20.26
C SER A 443 5.01 -35.15 -21.72
N SER A 444 4.02 -35.57 -22.52
CA SER A 444 4.07 -35.38 -23.98
C SER A 444 4.05 -33.92 -24.42
N TRP A 445 3.40 -33.02 -23.67
CA TRP A 445 3.43 -31.59 -23.95
C TRP A 445 4.82 -30.96 -23.71
N LYS A 446 5.65 -31.56 -22.84
CA LYS A 446 6.98 -31.01 -22.50
C LYS A 446 7.90 -31.03 -23.71
N ASP A 447 7.84 -32.10 -24.50
CA ASP A 447 8.67 -32.22 -25.70
C ASP A 447 8.29 -31.15 -26.73
N ALA A 448 6.99 -30.94 -26.96
CA ALA A 448 6.48 -29.87 -27.82
C ALA A 448 6.85 -28.48 -27.29
N PHE A 449 6.73 -28.25 -25.98
CA PHE A 449 7.11 -27.00 -25.32
C PHE A 449 8.61 -26.70 -25.49
N PHE A 450 9.49 -27.67 -25.22
CA PHE A 450 10.92 -27.50 -25.41
C PHE A 450 11.30 -27.36 -26.88
N ALA A 451 10.65 -28.07 -27.79
CA ALA A 451 10.84 -27.90 -29.24
C ALA A 451 10.48 -26.47 -29.68
N MET A 452 9.35 -25.94 -29.19
CA MET A 452 8.93 -24.56 -29.43
C MET A 452 9.96 -23.56 -28.91
N ILE A 453 10.44 -23.69 -27.66
CA ILE A 453 11.48 -22.82 -27.11
C ILE A 453 12.75 -22.85 -27.97
N ARG A 454 13.23 -24.05 -28.32
CA ARG A 454 14.43 -24.20 -29.16
C ARG A 454 14.25 -23.53 -30.52
N SER A 455 13.06 -23.66 -31.13
CA SER A 455 12.77 -23.02 -32.41
C SER A 455 12.83 -21.49 -32.33
N ARG A 456 12.57 -20.91 -31.15
CA ARG A 456 12.54 -19.47 -30.89
C ARG A 456 13.71 -18.96 -30.04
N ALA A 457 14.78 -19.73 -29.88
CA ALA A 457 15.87 -19.39 -28.95
C ALA A 457 16.54 -18.03 -29.24
N GLN A 458 16.46 -17.51 -30.46
CA GLN A 458 16.97 -16.18 -30.82
C GLN A 458 16.01 -15.03 -30.51
N ARG A 459 14.73 -15.30 -30.27
CA ARG A 459 13.68 -14.30 -30.07
C ARG A 459 13.11 -14.29 -28.66
N LEU A 460 12.88 -15.47 -28.08
CA LEU A 460 12.39 -15.59 -26.70
C LEU A 460 13.50 -15.22 -25.73
N ARG A 461 13.31 -14.10 -25.04
CA ARG A 461 14.22 -13.59 -24.00
C ARG A 461 13.86 -14.11 -22.62
N VAL A 462 12.56 -14.30 -22.39
CA VAL A 462 12.02 -14.68 -21.07
C VAL A 462 11.05 -15.83 -21.24
N VAL A 463 11.37 -16.97 -20.61
CA VAL A 463 10.44 -18.10 -20.49
C VAL A 463 10.23 -18.42 -19.02
N ARG A 464 8.99 -18.27 -18.57
CA ARG A 464 8.57 -18.55 -17.19
C ARG A 464 7.58 -19.69 -17.18
N VAL A 465 7.80 -20.58 -16.24
CA VAL A 465 7.00 -21.78 -16.05
C VAL A 465 6.56 -21.78 -14.59
N LEU A 466 5.25 -21.69 -14.39
CA LEU A 466 4.61 -21.59 -13.08
C LEU A 466 3.95 -22.93 -12.76
N SER A 467 4.42 -23.58 -11.70
CA SER A 467 3.69 -24.70 -11.10
C SER A 467 2.90 -24.16 -9.93
N LEU A 468 1.59 -24.11 -10.09
CA LEU A 468 0.65 -23.72 -9.04
C LEU A 468 0.32 -24.95 -8.22
N LYS A 469 0.38 -24.84 -6.89
CA LYS A 469 -0.08 -25.88 -5.98
C LYS A 469 -1.31 -25.37 -5.26
N VAL A 470 -2.34 -26.22 -5.17
CA VAL A 470 -3.47 -25.99 -4.28
C VAL A 470 -2.97 -26.21 -2.85
N GLY A 471 -2.79 -25.13 -2.10
CA GLY A 471 -2.62 -25.21 -0.65
C GLY A 471 -3.94 -25.65 -0.02
N GLY A 472 -3.91 -26.54 0.97
CA GLY A 472 -5.11 -27.00 1.66
C GLY A 472 -5.80 -25.87 2.45
N ASN A 473 -7.12 -25.74 2.26
CA ASN A 473 -8.12 -24.96 3.00
C ASN A 473 -7.96 -23.45 3.21
N ASP A 474 -6.83 -22.85 2.87
CA ASP A 474 -6.74 -21.41 2.61
C ASP A 474 -6.20 -21.25 1.19
N PHE A 475 -6.82 -20.40 0.36
CA PHE A 475 -6.42 -20.03 -1.00
C PHE A 475 -5.05 -19.30 -1.06
N ALA A 476 -4.05 -19.79 -0.35
CA ALA A 476 -2.68 -19.37 -0.45
C ALA A 476 -2.03 -20.12 -1.62
N GLU A 477 -1.98 -19.47 -2.78
CA GLU A 477 -1.21 -19.92 -3.92
C GLU A 477 0.29 -19.96 -3.56
N GLU A 478 0.87 -21.15 -3.42
CA GLU A 478 2.33 -21.30 -3.41
C GLU A 478 2.82 -21.21 -4.87
N LEU A 479 3.11 -19.99 -5.31
CA LEU A 479 3.62 -19.74 -6.65
C LEU A 479 5.08 -20.18 -6.76
N ARG A 480 5.34 -21.41 -7.24
CA ARG A 480 6.70 -21.81 -7.61
C ARG A 480 7.02 -21.30 -9.00
N THR A 481 7.71 -20.16 -9.05
CA THR A 481 8.25 -19.61 -10.30
C THR A 481 9.57 -20.27 -10.60
N LYS A 482 9.66 -20.95 -11.75
CA LYS A 482 10.95 -21.36 -12.31
C LYS A 482 11.15 -20.62 -13.63
N THR A 483 12.13 -19.72 -13.64
CA THR A 483 12.60 -19.09 -14.87
C THR A 483 13.52 -20.08 -15.58
N ILE A 484 13.19 -20.48 -16.81
CA ILE A 484 13.96 -21.49 -17.55
C ILE A 484 15.05 -20.84 -18.40
N MET A 485 14.82 -19.62 -18.85
CA MET A 485 15.76 -18.81 -19.62
C MET A 485 15.63 -17.33 -19.27
N THR A 486 16.78 -16.69 -19.05
CA THR A 486 16.99 -15.25 -19.15
C THR A 486 18.26 -15.04 -19.97
N THR A 487 18.14 -14.45 -21.16
CA THR A 487 19.31 -14.02 -21.91
C THR A 487 19.79 -12.70 -21.32
N ASP A 488 20.82 -12.73 -20.48
CA ASP A 488 21.43 -11.52 -19.95
C ASP A 488 22.31 -10.89 -21.05
N GLU A 489 22.08 -9.61 -21.39
CA GLU A 489 22.73 -8.94 -22.53
C GLU A 489 24.26 -8.75 -22.38
N LYS A 490 24.87 -9.21 -21.28
CA LYS A 490 26.28 -8.99 -20.97
C LYS A 490 27.27 -9.98 -21.58
N ASP A 491 26.83 -11.13 -22.11
CA ASP A 491 27.73 -12.11 -22.73
C ASP A 491 27.49 -12.21 -24.24
N LYS A 492 28.04 -11.25 -25.01
CA LYS A 492 27.98 -11.27 -26.49
C LYS A 492 29.09 -12.06 -27.19
N ASP A 493 30.01 -12.67 -26.45
CA ASP A 493 31.24 -13.26 -27.02
C ASP A 493 31.36 -14.79 -26.92
N HIS A 494 30.27 -15.57 -26.78
CA HIS A 494 30.34 -17.04 -26.83
C HIS A 494 29.45 -17.64 -27.93
N PRO A 495 29.98 -18.55 -28.78
CA PRO A 495 29.22 -19.17 -29.85
C PRO A 495 28.19 -20.16 -29.29
N ALA A 496 27.01 -20.17 -29.92
CA ALA A 496 25.83 -20.93 -29.55
C ALA A 496 26.13 -22.42 -29.24
N GLY A 497 25.89 -22.84 -27.99
CA GLY A 497 26.19 -24.22 -27.63
C GLY A 497 25.77 -24.73 -26.24
N ALA A 498 24.92 -24.05 -25.47
CA ALA A 498 24.24 -24.67 -24.32
C ALA A 498 23.12 -23.77 -23.81
N VAL A 499 21.86 -24.21 -23.95
CA VAL A 499 20.78 -23.66 -23.13
C VAL A 499 20.94 -24.27 -21.73
N GLY A 500 21.62 -23.57 -20.83
CA GLY A 500 21.68 -23.93 -19.43
C GLY A 500 20.32 -23.66 -18.77
N VAL A 501 19.66 -24.69 -18.26
CA VAL A 501 18.48 -24.54 -17.40
C VAL A 501 18.99 -24.11 -16.02
N THR A 502 19.00 -22.82 -15.74
CA THR A 502 19.38 -22.30 -14.41
C THR A 502 18.19 -22.40 -13.46
N THR A 503 18.29 -23.28 -12.46
CA THR A 503 17.44 -23.23 -11.26
C THR A 503 18.08 -22.27 -10.26
N ALA A 504 17.88 -20.97 -10.42
CA ALA A 504 18.26 -19.99 -9.41
C ALA A 504 17.19 -18.90 -9.33
N GLY A 505 16.76 -18.58 -8.11
CA GLY A 505 15.80 -17.53 -7.84
C GLY A 505 16.48 -16.18 -7.96
N ASP A 506 16.20 -15.47 -9.05
CA ASP A 506 16.55 -14.06 -9.19
C ASP A 506 15.32 -13.28 -9.66
N GLU A 507 15.03 -12.17 -8.98
CA GLU A 507 13.74 -11.48 -9.00
C GLU A 507 13.81 -10.22 -9.88
N GLY A 508 13.39 -10.35 -11.15
CA GLY A 508 13.26 -9.23 -12.08
C GLY A 508 11.87 -8.57 -12.08
N THR A 509 11.74 -7.40 -12.70
CA THR A 509 10.55 -6.52 -12.78
C THR A 509 9.23 -7.17 -13.20
N GLY A 510 9.27 -8.23 -14.02
CA GLY A 510 8.05 -8.98 -14.34
C GLY A 510 7.59 -9.94 -13.23
N ALA A 511 8.45 -10.29 -12.27
CA ALA A 511 8.06 -11.00 -11.05
C ALA A 511 7.35 -10.04 -10.08
N GLU A 512 7.70 -8.75 -10.10
CA GLU A 512 7.00 -7.71 -9.33
C GLU A 512 5.54 -7.58 -9.77
N ALA A 513 5.24 -7.64 -11.08
CA ALA A 513 3.87 -7.65 -11.60
C ALA A 513 3.09 -8.89 -11.12
N VAL A 514 3.70 -10.07 -11.20
CA VAL A 514 3.09 -11.33 -10.74
C VAL A 514 2.94 -11.38 -9.22
N LYS A 515 3.89 -10.83 -8.46
CA LYS A 515 3.83 -10.70 -6.99
C LYS A 515 2.82 -9.65 -6.54
N GLN A 516 2.73 -8.53 -7.24
CA GLN A 516 1.73 -7.50 -7.01
C GLN A 516 0.34 -8.04 -7.31
N LEU A 517 0.19 -8.84 -8.38
CA LEU A 517 -1.04 -9.55 -8.71
C LEU A 517 -1.39 -10.66 -7.69
N ALA A 518 -0.43 -11.51 -7.29
CA ALA A 518 -0.64 -12.53 -6.25
C ALA A 518 -0.96 -11.89 -4.89
N ARG A 519 -0.45 -10.67 -4.65
CA ARG A 519 -0.79 -9.87 -3.48
C ARG A 519 -2.18 -9.25 -3.58
N GLU A 520 -2.59 -8.78 -4.76
CA GLU A 520 -3.96 -8.30 -5.01
C GLU A 520 -4.97 -9.45 -4.82
N GLU A 521 -4.66 -10.66 -5.30
CA GLU A 521 -5.48 -11.86 -5.06
C GLU A 521 -5.45 -12.32 -3.60
N ARG A 522 -4.34 -12.15 -2.88
CA ARG A 522 -4.27 -12.41 -1.43
C ARG A 522 -5.14 -11.45 -0.62
N GLU A 523 -5.29 -10.21 -1.05
CA GLU A 523 -6.21 -9.26 -0.39
C GLU A 523 -7.66 -9.52 -0.80
N GLU A 524 -7.90 -9.99 -2.04
CA GLU A 524 -9.23 -10.36 -2.55
C GLU A 524 -9.76 -11.68 -1.94
N ALA A 525 -8.90 -12.67 -1.68
CA ALA A 525 -9.28 -13.95 -1.07
C ALA A 525 -9.31 -13.93 0.47
N LYS A 526 -8.83 -12.84 1.09
CA LYS A 526 -8.88 -12.62 2.56
C LYS A 526 -10.07 -11.75 2.99
N GLY A 527 -10.78 -11.14 2.04
CA GLY A 527 -12.10 -10.55 2.23
C GLY A 527 -13.17 -11.52 1.73
#